data_AF-A0A967BZB1-F1
#
_entry.id   AF-A0A967BZB1-F1
#
_cell.length_a   1.000
_cell.length_b   1.000
_cell.length_c   1.000
_cell.angle_alpha   90.00
_cell.angle_beta   90.00
_cell.angle_gamma   90.00
#
_symmetry.space_group_name_H-M   'P 1'
#
loop_
_entity.id
_entity.type
_entity.pdbx_description
1 polymer ?
#
loop_
_entity_poly.entity_id
_entity_poly.type
_entity_poly.pdbx_seq_one_letter_code
_entity_poly.pdbx_strand_id
1 'polypeptide(L)'
;MRKLLTLLLAVLVMGAIAGPASATPPGEDGSHTVTICHVTNSVSNPWVIIEVDTAAFDGAGANDHTRHVSQDGRRDVLLPSNGVCPASTSIGT
;
A
#
# COMPACT_ATOMS: atom_id res chain seq x y z
N MET A 1 -12.14 -14.02 45.22
CA MET A 1 -11.27 -15.09 44.68
C MET A 1 -11.82 -15.77 43.43
N ARG A 2 -13.12 -16.05 43.31
CA ARG A 2 -13.70 -16.67 42.08
C ARG A 2 -13.65 -15.77 40.83
N LYS A 3 -13.85 -14.46 40.97
CA LYS A 3 -13.78 -13.50 39.85
C LYS A 3 -12.37 -13.33 39.26
N LEU A 4 -11.33 -13.50 40.08
CA LEU A 4 -9.92 -13.42 39.68
C LEU A 4 -9.49 -14.64 38.85
N LEU A 5 -10.07 -15.81 39.14
CA LEU A 5 -9.81 -17.06 38.41
C LEU A 5 -10.42 -17.03 36.99
N THR A 6 -11.59 -16.40 36.82
CA THR A 6 -12.23 -16.20 35.49
C THR A 6 -11.45 -15.23 34.59
N LEU A 7 -10.77 -14.22 35.16
CA LEU A 7 -9.96 -13.28 34.36
C LEU A 7 -8.69 -13.96 33.84
N LEU A 8 -8.05 -14.82 34.64
CA LEU A 8 -6.86 -15.58 34.26
C LEU A 8 -7.13 -16.59 33.12
N LEU A 9 -8.32 -17.21 33.10
CA LEU A 9 -8.67 -18.17 32.05
C LEU A 9 -8.93 -17.51 30.68
N ALA A 10 -9.47 -16.28 30.67
CA ALA A 10 -9.73 -15.54 29.43
C ALA A 10 -8.44 -15.04 28.76
N VAL A 11 -7.39 -14.75 29.53
CA VAL A 11 -6.09 -14.27 29.02
C VAL A 11 -5.27 -15.40 28.38
N LEU A 12 -5.41 -16.64 28.85
CA LEU A 12 -4.66 -17.79 28.34
C LEU A 12 -5.12 -18.30 26.96
N VAL A 13 -6.32 -17.94 26.50
CA VAL A 13 -6.84 -18.37 25.18
C VAL A 13 -6.42 -17.42 24.05
N MET A 14 -5.86 -16.24 24.36
CA MET A 14 -5.49 -15.23 23.37
C MET A 14 -4.03 -15.33 22.89
N GLY A 15 -3.33 -16.42 23.22
CA GLY A 15 -1.93 -16.65 22.86
C GLY A 15 -1.72 -16.97 21.38
N ALA A 16 -1.51 -15.93 20.57
CA ALA A 16 -0.79 -15.93 19.30
C ALA A 16 -1.25 -16.90 18.19
N ILE A 17 -2.35 -16.57 17.51
CA ILE A 17 -2.56 -16.97 16.10
C ILE A 17 -1.90 -15.94 15.16
N ALA A 18 -0.57 -15.82 15.18
CA ALA A 18 0.13 -15.11 14.13
C ALA A 18 0.16 -16.01 12.89
N GLY A 19 -0.64 -15.68 11.88
CA GLY A 19 -0.59 -16.36 10.58
C GLY A 19 0.78 -16.15 9.90
N PRO A 20 1.16 -17.02 8.96
CA PRO A 20 2.40 -16.82 8.20
C PRO A 20 2.32 -15.51 7.42
N ALA A 21 3.35 -14.67 7.56
CA ALA A 21 3.55 -13.53 6.66
C ALA A 21 3.85 -14.09 5.26
N SER A 22 2.97 -13.81 4.30
CA SER A 22 3.20 -14.13 2.90
C SER A 22 3.90 -12.94 2.24
N ALA A 23 5.08 -13.18 1.69
CA ALA A 23 5.78 -12.20 0.88
C ALA A 23 5.28 -12.27 -0.58
N THR A 24 5.22 -11.12 -1.25
CA THR A 24 4.97 -11.07 -2.69
C THR A 24 6.16 -11.70 -3.42
N PRO A 25 5.95 -12.66 -4.36
CA PRO A 25 7.04 -13.20 -5.16
C PRO A 25 7.78 -12.10 -5.95
N PRO A 26 9.09 -12.22 -6.17
CA PRO A 26 9.82 -11.28 -7.01
C PRO A 26 9.36 -11.39 -8.47
N GLY A 27 9.60 -10.33 -9.23
CA GLY A 27 9.52 -10.31 -10.68
C GLY A 27 10.53 -11.25 -11.35
N GLU A 28 10.45 -11.36 -12.67
CA GLU A 28 11.26 -12.29 -13.49
C GLU A 28 12.77 -12.08 -13.35
N ASP A 29 13.19 -10.86 -13.02
CA ASP A 29 14.57 -10.45 -12.78
C ASP A 29 15.03 -10.64 -11.32
N GLY A 30 14.15 -11.15 -10.46
CA GLY A 30 14.39 -11.28 -9.02
C GLY A 30 14.15 -9.99 -8.24
N SER A 31 13.75 -8.89 -8.88
CA SER A 31 13.41 -7.64 -8.19
C SER A 31 12.00 -7.71 -7.59
N HIS A 32 11.80 -7.08 -6.43
CA HIS A 32 10.49 -6.89 -5.85
C HIS A 32 9.94 -5.49 -6.11
N THR A 33 10.55 -4.70 -6.99
CA THR A 33 10.22 -3.28 -7.13
C THR A 33 9.43 -2.96 -8.38
N VAL A 34 8.63 -1.89 -8.28
CA VAL A 34 7.95 -1.24 -9.41
C VAL A 34 8.23 0.25 -9.38
N THR A 35 8.34 0.84 -10.56
CA THR A 35 8.38 2.29 -10.71
C THR A 35 6.97 2.82 -10.82
N ILE A 36 6.63 3.82 -10.01
CA ILE A 36 5.31 4.43 -9.98
C ILE A 36 5.39 5.95 -10.19
N CYS A 37 4.30 6.50 -10.70
CA CYS A 37 3.98 7.91 -10.56
C CYS A 37 3.27 8.09 -9.23
N HIS A 38 4.00 8.59 -8.23
CA HIS A 38 3.45 8.90 -6.92
C HIS A 38 2.78 10.27 -6.94
N VAL A 39 1.50 10.30 -6.58
CA VAL A 39 0.68 11.50 -6.55
C VAL A 39 1.10 12.41 -5.41
N THR A 40 1.19 13.71 -5.68
CA THR A 40 1.35 14.71 -4.63
C THR A 40 0.20 15.72 -4.68
N ASN A 41 0.03 16.48 -3.59
CA ASN A 41 -0.89 17.62 -3.52
C ASN A 41 -0.24 18.94 -4.00
N SER A 42 0.94 18.90 -4.62
CA SER A 42 1.59 20.09 -5.17
C SER A 42 1.04 20.43 -6.56
N VAL A 43 0.61 21.69 -6.74
CA VAL A 43 0.18 22.21 -8.04
C VAL A 43 1.34 22.24 -9.04
N SER A 44 2.55 22.59 -8.60
CA SER A 44 3.73 22.70 -9.46
C SER A 44 4.45 21.37 -9.68
N ASN A 45 4.25 20.40 -8.78
CA ASN A 45 4.86 19.07 -8.88
C ASN A 45 3.86 17.96 -8.57
N PRO A 46 2.84 17.75 -9.42
CA PRO A 46 1.70 16.88 -9.14
C PRO A 46 2.04 15.39 -9.06
N TRP A 47 3.22 15.00 -9.55
CA TRP A 47 3.72 13.63 -9.60
C TRP A 47 5.22 13.57 -9.31
N VAL A 48 5.66 12.56 -8.57
CA VAL A 48 7.08 12.21 -8.42
C VAL A 48 7.27 10.77 -8.85
N ILE A 49 8.30 10.49 -9.64
CA ILE A 49 8.65 9.12 -10.03
C ILE A 49 9.49 8.52 -8.91
N ILE A 50 9.01 7.42 -8.33
CA ILE A 50 9.72 6.67 -7.29
C ILE A 50 9.69 5.18 -7.59
N GLU A 51 10.63 4.45 -7.00
CA GLU A 51 10.65 2.99 -7.00
C GLU A 51 10.24 2.50 -5.62
N VAL A 52 9.27 1.59 -5.59
CA VAL A 52 8.73 0.99 -4.35
C VAL A 52 8.62 -0.51 -4.50
N ASP A 53 8.53 -1.22 -3.37
CA ASP A 53 8.21 -2.64 -3.39
C ASP A 53 6.79 -2.88 -3.96
N THR A 54 6.62 -3.95 -4.73
CA THR A 54 5.34 -4.41 -5.30
C THR A 54 4.27 -4.61 -4.23
N ALA A 55 4.66 -5.09 -3.05
CA ALA A 55 3.77 -5.22 -1.90
C ALA A 55 3.34 -3.85 -1.37
N ALA A 56 4.21 -2.84 -1.40
CA ALA A 56 3.84 -1.48 -0.99
C ALA A 56 2.89 -0.80 -1.98
N PHE A 57 3.02 -1.08 -3.29
CA PHE A 57 2.14 -0.49 -4.30
C PHE A 57 0.67 -0.93 -4.13
N ASP A 58 0.41 -2.23 -4.26
CA ASP A 58 -0.94 -2.79 -4.20
C ASP A 58 -1.10 -3.75 -3.01
N GLY A 59 -0.13 -4.67 -2.86
CA GLY A 59 -0.14 -5.81 -1.92
C GLY A 59 -1.55 -6.36 -1.68
N ALA A 60 -2.10 -6.98 -2.73
CA ALA A 60 -3.43 -7.57 -2.77
C ALA A 60 -4.57 -6.55 -2.55
N GLY A 61 -4.44 -5.33 -3.08
CA GLY A 61 -5.44 -4.27 -2.95
C GLY A 61 -5.59 -3.69 -1.54
N ALA A 62 -4.60 -3.90 -0.67
CA ALA A 62 -4.66 -3.51 0.74
C ALA A 62 -3.66 -2.41 1.13
N ASN A 63 -2.77 -1.99 0.22
CA ASN A 63 -1.73 -1.01 0.54
C ASN A 63 -2.05 0.41 0.10
N ASP A 64 -1.29 1.35 0.66
CA ASP A 64 -1.58 2.78 0.59
C ASP A 64 -1.44 3.39 -0.79
N HIS A 65 -0.42 3.01 -1.55
CA HIS A 65 -0.13 3.69 -2.81
C HIS A 65 -1.30 3.60 -3.81
N THR A 66 -2.04 2.49 -3.85
CA THR A 66 -3.25 2.34 -4.68
C THR A 66 -4.53 2.88 -4.04
N ARG A 67 -4.56 3.11 -2.73
CA ARG A 67 -5.78 3.44 -1.97
C ARG A 67 -5.83 4.87 -1.44
N HIS A 68 -4.67 5.50 -1.30
CA HIS A 68 -4.55 6.90 -1.00
C HIS A 68 -4.88 7.71 -2.23
N VAL A 69 -5.85 8.61 -2.05
CA VAL A 69 -6.24 9.56 -3.08
C VAL A 69 -5.78 10.96 -2.66
N SER A 70 -5.24 11.69 -3.62
CA SER A 70 -4.99 13.13 -3.48
C SER A 70 -6.32 13.88 -3.33
N GLN A 71 -6.23 15.15 -2.96
CA GLN A 71 -7.41 16.00 -2.73
C GLN A 71 -8.32 16.12 -3.97
N ASP A 72 -7.76 15.95 -5.17
CA ASP A 72 -8.46 15.98 -6.45
C ASP A 72 -8.80 14.58 -7.00
N GLY A 73 -8.68 13.52 -6.18
CA GLY A 73 -9.15 12.17 -6.51
C GLY A 73 -8.19 11.31 -7.34
N ARG A 74 -6.98 11.79 -7.61
CA ARG A 74 -5.91 10.99 -8.24
C ARG A 74 -5.29 10.03 -7.21
N ARG A 75 -4.65 8.96 -7.67
CA ARG A 75 -3.94 7.96 -6.85
C ARG A 75 -2.63 7.58 -7.53
N ASP A 76 -1.77 6.84 -6.85
CA ASP A 76 -0.54 6.36 -7.49
C ASP A 76 -0.85 5.36 -8.60
N VAL A 77 -0.02 5.38 -9.63
CA VAL A 77 -0.16 4.51 -10.80
C VAL A 77 1.21 3.98 -11.22
N LEU A 78 1.24 2.82 -11.84
CA LEU A 78 2.46 2.31 -12.47
C LEU A 78 2.98 3.32 -13.50
N LEU A 79 4.30 3.53 -13.53
CA LEU A 79 4.93 4.39 -14.52
C LEU A 79 4.64 3.80 -15.92
N PRO A 80 4.00 4.56 -16.84
CA PRO A 80 3.72 4.05 -18.17
C PRO A 80 5.02 3.81 -18.95
N SER A 81 4.97 2.97 -19.99
CA SER A 81 6.14 2.62 -20.80
C SER A 81 6.80 3.80 -21.52
N ASN A 82 6.09 4.92 -21.69
CA ASN A 82 6.65 6.16 -22.22
C ASN A 82 7.46 6.96 -21.17
N GLY A 83 7.51 6.50 -19.91
CA GLY A 83 8.23 7.16 -18.82
C GLY A 83 7.61 8.47 -18.33
N VAL A 84 6.36 8.77 -18.71
CA VAL A 84 5.69 10.04 -18.41
C VAL A 84 4.47 9.81 -17.53
N CYS A 85 4.39 10.52 -16.41
CA CYS A 85 3.24 10.49 -15.52
C CYS A 85 1.99 11.14 -16.13
N PRO A 86 0.78 10.78 -15.68
CA PRO A 86 -0.45 11.37 -16.19
C PRO A 86 -0.44 12.89 -16.10
N ALA A 87 -1.06 13.57 -17.06
CA ALA A 87 -1.32 15.00 -16.89
C ALA A 87 -2.18 15.21 -15.63
N SER A 88 -2.00 16.34 -14.94
CA SER A 88 -2.76 16.73 -13.74
C SER A 88 -4.25 16.97 -14.00
N THR A 89 -4.75 16.58 -15.17
CA THR A 89 -6.13 16.79 -15.58
C THR A 89 -7.04 15.90 -14.73
N SER A 90 -7.70 16.56 -13.79
CA SER A 90 -8.85 16.07 -13.05
C SER A 90 -9.85 15.34 -13.94
N ILE A 91 -10.22 14.12 -13.54
CA ILE A 91 -11.42 13.40 -13.98
C ILE A 91 -12.04 12.88 -12.67
N GLY A 92 -13.22 13.25 -12.21
CA GLY A 92 -14.27 14.13 -12.73
C GLY A 92 -15.31 14.35 -11.62
N THR A 93 -16.22 15.30 -11.86
CA THR A 93 -17.45 15.56 -11.10
C THR A 93 -18.36 14.35 -11.01
#